data_AF-A0A646KP57-F1
#
_entry.id   AF-A0A646KP57-F1
#
_cell.length_a   1.000
_cell.length_b   1.000
_cell.length_c   1.000
_cell.angle_alpha   90.00
_cell.angle_beta   90.00
_cell.angle_gamma   90.00
#
_symmetry.space_group_name_H-M   'P 1'
#
loop_
_entity.id
_entity.type
_entity.pdbx_description
1 polymer ?
#
loop_
_entity_poly.entity_id
_entity_poly.type
_entity_poly.pdbx_seq_one_letter_code
_entity_poly.pdbx_strand_id
1 'polypeptide(L)'
;MADEALARSRDASVRIPEDTPVPWPWLGPFDHHKVAAARISCGALLGRPGWVTGAVADVPAALSTPHVRQRALLTLDLAAGLLAAGDVDEAFTVASEALRVGAETESHRLIHGAVALRGRYTGARPPRCVVAFDEQLAAVL
;
A
#
# COMPACT_ATOMS: atom_id res chain seq x y z
N MET A 1 -6.18 -15.40 -16.91
CA MET A 1 -6.74 -16.05 -15.70
C MET A 1 -6.59 -15.18 -14.45
N ALA A 2 -5.38 -14.83 -13.99
CA ALA A 2 -5.21 -13.96 -12.81
C ALA A 2 -5.78 -12.55 -13.00
N ASP A 3 -5.43 -11.87 -14.11
CA ASP A 3 -5.93 -10.51 -14.38
C ASP A 3 -7.46 -10.45 -14.50
N GLU A 4 -8.08 -11.50 -15.06
CA GLU A 4 -9.53 -11.60 -15.23
C GLU A 4 -10.25 -11.86 -13.89
N ALA A 5 -9.72 -12.75 -13.05
CA ALA A 5 -10.27 -13.03 -11.73
C ALA A 5 -10.21 -11.78 -10.84
N LEU A 6 -9.13 -11.03 -10.94
CA LEU A 6 -8.96 -9.80 -10.19
C LEU A 6 -9.84 -8.66 -10.77
N ALA A 7 -10.15 -8.63 -12.07
CA ALA A 7 -11.06 -7.64 -12.66
C ALA A 7 -12.49 -7.89 -12.17
N ARG A 8 -12.93 -9.15 -12.22
CA ARG A 8 -14.21 -9.59 -11.65
C ARG A 8 -14.35 -9.26 -10.16
N SER A 9 -13.26 -9.34 -9.40
CA SER A 9 -13.26 -8.93 -7.98
C SER A 9 -13.55 -7.44 -7.81
N ARG A 10 -13.09 -6.57 -8.72
CA ARG A 10 -13.39 -5.12 -8.68
C ARG A 10 -14.88 -4.86 -8.88
N ASP A 11 -15.45 -5.46 -9.91
CA ASP A 11 -16.84 -5.24 -10.28
C ASP A 11 -17.80 -5.85 -9.25
N ALA A 12 -17.34 -6.89 -8.53
CA ALA A 12 -18.06 -7.44 -7.39
C ALA A 12 -18.00 -6.52 -6.16
N SER A 13 -16.88 -5.82 -5.91
CA SER A 13 -16.72 -5.03 -4.67
C SER A 13 -17.64 -3.82 -4.62
N VAL A 14 -17.96 -3.21 -5.76
CA VAL A 14 -18.92 -2.08 -5.85
C VAL A 14 -20.34 -2.49 -5.43
N ARG A 15 -20.64 -3.80 -5.42
CA ARG A 15 -21.96 -4.34 -5.04
C ARG A 15 -22.05 -4.75 -3.57
N ILE A 16 -21.00 -4.54 -2.78
CA ILE A 16 -20.98 -4.88 -1.35
C ILE A 16 -21.80 -3.83 -0.58
N PRO A 17 -22.88 -4.22 0.13
CA PRO A 17 -23.64 -3.28 0.94
C PRO A 17 -22.84 -2.81 2.16
N GLU A 18 -22.74 -1.51 2.35
CA GLU A 18 -21.98 -0.89 3.47
C GLU A 18 -22.62 -1.19 4.84
N ASP A 19 -23.93 -1.35 4.89
CA ASP A 19 -24.72 -1.53 6.13
C ASP A 19 -25.05 -3.00 6.44
N THR A 20 -24.26 -3.96 5.93
CA THR A 20 -24.52 -5.38 6.20
C THR A 20 -24.33 -5.67 7.70
N PRO A 21 -25.36 -6.13 8.44
CA PRO A 21 -25.21 -6.43 9.86
C PRO A 21 -24.20 -7.55 10.07
N VAL A 22 -23.18 -7.28 10.88
CA VAL A 22 -22.21 -8.29 11.29
C VAL A 22 -22.78 -9.11 12.46
N PRO A 23 -22.66 -10.45 12.43
CA PRO A 23 -23.17 -11.30 13.51
C PRO A 23 -22.43 -11.12 14.85
N TRP A 24 -21.27 -10.47 14.84
CA TRP A 24 -20.49 -10.18 16.05
C TRP A 24 -20.08 -8.71 16.11
N PRO A 25 -20.30 -8.02 17.25
CA PRO A 25 -20.12 -6.57 17.36
C PRO A 25 -18.65 -6.09 17.32
N TRP A 26 -17.67 -6.98 17.55
CA TRP A 26 -16.24 -6.64 17.44
C TRP A 26 -15.68 -6.84 16.03
N LEU A 27 -16.48 -7.36 15.10
CA LEU A 27 -16.12 -7.52 13.70
C LEU A 27 -16.73 -6.36 12.91
N GLY A 28 -15.92 -5.42 12.41
CA GLY A 28 -16.44 -4.39 11.50
C GLY A 28 -16.96 -5.00 10.18
N PRO A 29 -17.93 -4.37 9.50
CA PRO A 29 -18.52 -4.88 8.26
C PRO A 29 -17.46 -5.17 7.20
N PHE A 30 -17.70 -6.18 6.36
CA PHE A 30 -16.87 -6.41 5.19
C PHE A 30 -17.35 -5.45 4.10
N ASP A 31 -16.56 -4.43 3.82
CA ASP A 31 -16.91 -3.31 2.93
C ASP A 31 -16.00 -3.27 1.70
N HIS A 32 -16.31 -2.35 0.79
CA HIS A 32 -15.51 -2.15 -0.42
C HIS A 32 -14.09 -1.66 -0.09
N HIS A 33 -13.88 -0.94 1.02
CA HIS A 33 -12.56 -0.49 1.50
C HIS A 33 -11.62 -1.66 1.79
N LYS A 34 -12.11 -2.71 2.46
CA LYS A 34 -11.33 -3.94 2.73
C LYS A 34 -10.95 -4.67 1.44
N VAL A 35 -11.83 -4.70 0.46
CA VAL A 35 -11.52 -5.32 -0.85
C VAL A 35 -10.49 -4.49 -1.62
N ALA A 36 -10.63 -3.16 -1.62
CA ALA A 36 -9.65 -2.24 -2.20
C ALA A 36 -8.25 -2.44 -1.59
N ALA A 37 -8.17 -2.47 -0.26
CA ALA A 37 -6.93 -2.74 0.48
C ALA A 37 -6.31 -4.09 0.08
N ALA A 38 -7.10 -5.16 0.04
CA ALA A 38 -6.62 -6.48 -0.36
C ALA A 38 -6.07 -6.50 -1.80
N ARG A 39 -6.71 -5.78 -2.74
CA ARG A 39 -6.24 -5.66 -4.13
C ARG A 39 -4.87 -4.99 -4.23
N ILE A 40 -4.67 -3.89 -3.49
CA ILE A 40 -3.38 -3.19 -3.45
C ILE A 40 -2.29 -4.13 -2.95
N SER A 41 -2.51 -4.80 -1.81
CA SER A 41 -1.55 -5.75 -1.25
C SER A 41 -1.25 -6.92 -2.21
N CYS A 42 -2.27 -7.50 -2.85
CA CYS A 42 -2.07 -8.56 -3.85
C CYS A 42 -1.28 -8.05 -5.07
N GLY A 43 -1.60 -6.86 -5.59
CA GLY A 43 -0.88 -6.24 -6.71
C GLY A 43 0.59 -6.01 -6.38
N ALA A 44 0.88 -5.52 -5.17
CA ALA A 44 2.24 -5.30 -4.68
C ALA A 44 3.02 -6.61 -4.51
N LEU A 45 2.40 -7.65 -3.93
CA LEU A 45 3.02 -8.96 -3.75
C LEU A 45 3.30 -9.68 -5.08
N LEU A 46 2.42 -9.52 -6.06
CA LEU A 46 2.55 -10.16 -7.37
C LEU A 46 3.41 -9.36 -8.36
N GLY A 47 3.92 -8.18 -7.98
CA GLY A 47 4.68 -7.31 -8.87
C GLY A 47 3.88 -6.86 -10.09
N ARG A 48 2.57 -6.59 -9.90
CA ARG A 48 1.61 -6.25 -10.96
C ARG A 48 1.25 -4.76 -10.87
N PRO A 49 2.09 -3.84 -11.37
CA PRO A 49 1.95 -2.40 -11.15
C PRO A 49 0.64 -1.81 -11.70
N GLY A 50 0.15 -2.32 -12.83
CA GLY A 50 -1.13 -1.91 -13.43
C GLY A 50 -2.33 -2.10 -12.49
N TRP A 51 -2.21 -2.97 -11.48
CA TRP A 51 -3.25 -3.23 -10.49
C TRP A 51 -3.23 -2.25 -9.34
N VAL A 52 -2.03 -1.83 -8.94
CA VAL A 52 -1.84 -0.83 -7.89
C VAL A 52 -2.22 0.56 -8.43
N THR A 53 -1.85 0.87 -9.67
CA THR A 53 -2.22 2.11 -10.37
C THR A 53 -3.68 2.12 -10.85
N GLY A 54 -4.22 0.99 -11.31
CA GLY A 54 -5.64 0.85 -11.65
C GLY A 54 -6.58 0.90 -10.44
N ALA A 55 -6.03 0.67 -9.24
CA ALA A 55 -6.69 0.87 -7.95
C ALA A 55 -6.49 2.29 -7.38
N VAL A 56 -5.91 3.24 -8.12
CA VAL A 56 -5.76 4.64 -7.64
C VAL A 56 -7.10 5.27 -7.26
N ALA A 57 -8.18 4.95 -7.97
CA ALA A 57 -9.53 5.35 -7.57
C ALA A 57 -9.97 4.69 -6.24
N ASP A 58 -9.42 3.53 -5.94
CA ASP A 58 -9.68 2.76 -4.72
C ASP A 58 -8.70 3.14 -3.58
N VAL A 59 -7.63 3.92 -3.84
CA VAL A 59 -6.63 4.34 -2.84
C VAL A 59 -7.26 5.24 -1.76
N PRO A 60 -8.06 6.28 -2.07
CA PRO A 60 -8.75 7.06 -1.04
C PRO A 60 -9.64 6.19 -0.15
N ALA A 61 -10.30 5.18 -0.74
CA ALA A 61 -11.10 4.21 -0.04
C ALA A 61 -10.24 3.26 0.82
N ALA A 62 -9.13 2.72 0.31
CA ALA A 62 -8.27 1.83 1.07
C ALA A 62 -7.57 2.55 2.24
N LEU A 63 -7.26 3.84 2.07
CA LEU A 63 -6.61 4.67 3.07
C LEU A 63 -7.59 5.36 4.03
N SER A 64 -8.91 5.16 3.90
CA SER A 64 -9.90 5.74 4.83
C SER A 64 -9.95 5.03 6.19
N THR A 65 -9.23 3.90 6.36
CA THR A 65 -9.19 3.17 7.63
C THR A 65 -8.76 4.07 8.80
N PRO A 66 -9.46 4.04 9.95
CA PRO A 66 -9.07 4.81 11.13
C PRO A 66 -7.77 4.28 11.76
N HIS A 67 -7.35 3.07 11.39
CA HIS A 67 -6.16 2.43 11.95
C HIS A 67 -4.88 2.90 11.26
N VAL A 68 -4.19 3.86 11.88
CA VAL A 68 -2.96 4.49 11.35
C VAL A 68 -1.90 3.49 10.89
N ARG A 69 -1.66 2.40 11.65
CA ARG A 69 -0.68 1.36 11.28
C ARG A 69 -1.13 0.55 10.06
N GLN A 70 -2.42 0.22 9.96
CA GLN A 70 -2.94 -0.51 8.81
C GLN A 70 -2.86 0.35 7.56
N ARG A 71 -3.19 1.64 7.69
CA ARG A 71 -3.05 2.62 6.61
C ARG A 71 -1.61 2.68 6.11
N ALA A 72 -0.64 2.85 7.00
CA ALA A 72 0.77 2.91 6.62
C ALA A 72 1.29 1.61 5.97
N LEU A 73 0.77 0.44 6.35
CA LEU A 73 1.11 -0.82 5.67
C LEU A 73 0.59 -0.83 4.23
N LEU A 74 -0.64 -0.37 4.00
CA LEU A 74 -1.21 -0.22 2.66
C LEU A 74 -0.46 0.83 1.83
N THR A 75 0.00 1.90 2.47
CA THR A 75 0.86 2.93 1.86
C THR A 75 2.19 2.33 1.37
N LEU A 76 2.81 1.40 2.11
CA LEU A 76 4.01 0.68 1.64
C LEU A 76 3.71 -0.25 0.46
N ASP A 77 2.58 -0.95 0.48
CA ASP A 77 2.17 -1.80 -0.65
C ASP A 77 1.92 -0.96 -1.91
N LEU A 78 1.30 0.22 -1.76
CA LEU A 78 1.13 1.20 -2.84
C LEU A 78 2.49 1.66 -3.39
N ALA A 79 3.42 2.06 -2.52
CA ALA A 79 4.77 2.44 -2.92
C ALA A 79 5.50 1.32 -3.69
N ALA A 80 5.35 0.07 -3.26
CA ALA A 80 5.90 -1.09 -3.95
C ALA A 80 5.32 -1.26 -5.36
N GLY A 81 4.02 -1.04 -5.55
CA GLY A 81 3.39 -1.08 -6.86
C GLY A 81 3.81 0.05 -7.78
N LEU A 82 3.91 1.28 -7.24
CA LEU A 82 4.41 2.45 -7.98
C LEU A 82 5.86 2.23 -8.43
N LEU A 83 6.72 1.70 -7.55
CA LEU A 83 8.10 1.40 -7.90
C LEU A 83 8.18 0.35 -9.02
N ALA A 84 7.34 -0.69 -8.95
CA ALA A 84 7.25 -1.69 -10.01
C ALA A 84 6.70 -1.12 -11.34
N ALA A 85 5.93 -0.03 -11.29
CA ALA A 85 5.43 0.69 -12.47
C ALA A 85 6.50 1.57 -13.12
N GLY A 86 7.60 1.85 -12.41
CA GLY A 86 8.62 2.80 -12.82
C GLY A 86 8.39 4.22 -12.27
N ASP A 87 7.34 4.44 -11.48
CA ASP A 87 7.00 5.72 -10.85
C ASP A 87 7.85 5.93 -9.58
N VAL A 88 9.18 6.02 -9.76
CA VAL A 88 10.15 6.04 -8.65
C VAL A 88 9.92 7.21 -7.70
N ASP A 89 9.63 8.39 -8.22
CA ASP A 89 9.47 9.60 -7.39
C ASP A 89 8.27 9.50 -6.43
N GLU A 90 7.12 9.10 -6.97
CA GLU A 90 5.90 8.90 -6.20
C GLU A 90 6.06 7.73 -5.21
N ALA A 91 6.69 6.63 -5.65
CA ALA A 91 6.93 5.47 -4.81
C ALA A 91 7.72 5.84 -3.54
N PHE A 92 8.82 6.59 -3.69
CA PHE A 92 9.65 6.99 -2.56
C PHE A 92 9.01 8.08 -1.70
N THR A 93 8.20 8.96 -2.28
CA THR A 93 7.41 9.96 -1.53
C THR A 93 6.42 9.28 -0.59
N VAL A 94 5.64 8.34 -1.12
CA VAL A 94 4.64 7.57 -0.37
C VAL A 94 5.31 6.66 0.67
N ALA A 95 6.47 6.07 0.33
CA ALA A 95 7.24 5.27 1.27
C ALA A 95 7.80 6.07 2.44
N SER A 96 8.26 7.31 2.20
CA SER A 96 8.72 8.22 3.26
C SER A 96 7.64 8.52 4.29
N GLU A 97 6.39 8.70 3.84
CA GLU A 97 5.25 8.88 4.77
C GLU A 97 5.05 7.64 5.65
N ALA A 98 5.05 6.45 5.04
CA ALA A 98 4.87 5.21 5.79
C ALA A 98 6.03 4.93 6.76
N LEU A 99 7.27 5.27 6.39
CA LEU A 99 8.44 5.18 7.27
C LEU A 99 8.31 6.13 8.47
N ARG A 100 7.83 7.35 8.26
CA ARG A 100 7.57 8.31 9.35
C ARG A 100 6.57 7.74 10.35
N VAL A 101 5.45 7.19 9.87
CA VAL A 101 4.47 6.51 10.72
C VAL A 101 5.08 5.28 11.41
N GLY A 102 5.97 4.56 10.72
CA GLY A 102 6.72 3.44 11.28
C GLY A 102 7.57 3.84 12.48
N ALA A 103 8.31 4.95 12.36
CA ALA A 103 9.10 5.51 13.45
C ALA A 103 8.22 6.01 14.60
N GLU A 104 7.19 6.81 14.31
CA GLU A 104 6.26 7.38 15.31
C GLU A 104 5.50 6.31 16.10
N THR A 105 5.22 5.16 15.48
CA THR A 105 4.46 4.07 16.10
C THR A 105 5.32 2.89 16.52
N GLU A 106 6.65 3.01 16.46
CA GLU A 106 7.63 1.98 16.79
C GLU A 106 7.36 0.64 16.07
N SER A 107 6.87 0.71 14.84
CA SER A 107 6.47 -0.46 14.08
C SER A 107 7.64 -1.03 13.28
N HIS A 108 8.27 -2.06 13.84
CA HIS A 108 9.31 -2.84 13.17
C HIS A 108 8.88 -3.35 11.78
N ARG A 109 7.61 -3.71 11.63
CA ARG A 109 7.07 -4.19 10.34
C ARG A 109 7.08 -3.09 9.28
N LEU A 110 6.75 -1.85 9.64
CA LEU A 110 6.80 -0.72 8.70
C LEU A 110 8.25 -0.37 8.34
N ILE A 111 9.15 -0.35 9.33
CA ILE A 111 10.57 -0.07 9.10
C ILE A 111 11.20 -1.15 8.21
N HIS A 112 10.97 -2.43 8.51
CA HIS A 112 11.49 -3.52 7.68
C HIS A 112 10.88 -3.51 6.26
N GLY A 113 9.60 -3.15 6.13
CA GLY A 113 8.98 -2.95 4.82
C GLY A 113 9.62 -1.82 4.01
N ALA A 114 9.95 -0.71 4.66
CA ALA A 114 10.66 0.41 4.06
C ALA A 114 12.08 0.02 3.59
N VAL A 115 12.83 -0.72 4.42
CA VAL A 115 14.14 -1.30 4.03
C VAL A 115 14.00 -2.22 2.82
N ALA A 116 13.01 -3.11 2.83
CA ALA A 116 12.77 -4.03 1.73
C ALA A 116 12.40 -3.30 0.43
N LEU A 117 11.60 -2.24 0.50
CA LEU A 117 11.28 -1.39 -0.65
C LEU A 117 12.53 -0.75 -1.23
N ARG A 118 13.38 -0.16 -0.38
CA ARG A 118 14.63 0.47 -0.83
C ARG A 118 15.55 -0.51 -1.56
N GLY A 119 15.61 -1.75 -1.10
CA GLY A 119 16.35 -2.84 -1.74
C GLY A 119 15.82 -3.25 -3.12
N ARG A 120 14.57 -2.92 -3.47
CA ARG A 120 14.00 -3.19 -4.80
C ARG A 120 14.46 -2.20 -5.85
N TYR A 121 14.89 -1.00 -5.45
CA TYR A 121 15.46 -0.03 -6.39
C TYR A 121 16.90 -0.42 -6.75
N THR A 122 17.12 -0.74 -8.02
CA THR A 122 18.42 -1.22 -8.55
C THR A 122 19.11 -0.22 -9.48
N GLY A 123 18.59 1.01 -9.60
CA GLY A 123 19.17 2.03 -10.48
C GLY A 123 20.57 2.46 -10.03
N ALA A 124 21.51 2.50 -10.98
CA ALA A 124 22.92 2.78 -10.70
C ALA A 124 23.19 4.18 -10.12
N ARG A 125 22.30 5.15 -10.38
CA ARG A 125 22.36 6.49 -9.81
C ARG A 125 21.03 6.79 -9.12
N PRO A 126 20.99 6.94 -7.78
CA PRO A 126 19.76 7.23 -7.08
C PRO A 126 19.29 8.66 -7.41
N PRO A 127 18.02 8.87 -7.82
CA PRO A 127 17.44 10.20 -7.91
C PRO A 127 17.27 10.81 -6.51
N ARG A 128 16.99 12.12 -6.47
CA ARG A 128 16.91 12.88 -5.20
C ARG A 128 15.92 12.29 -4.20
N CYS A 129 14.76 11.79 -4.64
CA CYS A 129 13.78 11.15 -3.77
C CYS A 129 14.31 9.90 -3.07
N VAL A 130 15.13 9.09 -3.75
CA VAL A 130 15.77 7.91 -3.16
C VAL A 130 16.83 8.32 -2.14
N VAL A 131 17.60 9.38 -2.42
CA VAL A 131 18.62 9.90 -1.49
C VAL A 131 17.95 10.46 -0.23
N ALA A 132 16.88 11.26 -0.38
CA ALA A 132 16.13 11.81 0.76
C ALA A 132 15.50 10.68 1.61
N PHE A 133 14.99 9.63 0.97
CA PHE A 133 14.50 8.46 1.67
C PHE A 133 15.62 7.72 2.42
N ASP A 134 16.80 7.58 1.83
CA ASP A 134 17.96 6.95 2.48
C ASP A 134 18.41 7.72 3.73
N GLU A 135 18.40 9.05 3.68
CA GLU A 135 18.66 9.91 4.83
C GLU A 135 17.62 9.69 5.95
N GLN A 136 16.34 9.61 5.59
CA GLN A 136 15.27 9.33 6.54
C GLN A 136 15.40 7.93 7.16
N LEU A 137 15.76 6.92 6.35
CA LEU A 137 15.94 5.55 6.82
C LEU A 137 17.12 5.44 7.79
N ALA A 138 18.23 6.13 7.50
CA ALA A 138 19.40 6.19 8.37
C ALA A 138 19.13 6.89 9.71
N ALA A 139 18.14 7.79 9.79
CA ALA A 139 17.74 8.43 11.04
C ALA A 139 16.85 7.54 11.94
N VAL A 140 16.24 6.49 11.37
CA VAL A 140 15.30 5.59 12.09
C VAL A 140 15.98 4.30 12.55
N LEU A 141 17.02 3.85 11.84
CA LEU A 141 17.81 2.66 12.16
C LEU A 141 18.92 2.96 13.18
#